data_AF-A0A0J1GX51-F1
#
_entry.id   AF-A0A0J1GX51-F1
#
_cell.length_a   1.000
_cell.length_b   1.000
_cell.length_c   1.000
_cell.angle_alpha   90.00
_cell.angle_beta   90.00
_cell.angle_gamma   90.00
#
_symmetry.space_group_name_H-M   'P 1'
#
loop_
_entity.id
_entity.type
_entity.pdbx_description
1 polymer ?
#
loop_
_entity_poly.entity_id
_entity_poly.type
_entity_poly.pdbx_seq_one_letter_code
_entity_poly.pdbx_strand_id
1 'polypeptide(L)'
;MKMITILKIVAILFISKIHLVNAQPISPEEPTYHVTEIYGGFIHQQEIAVTISLCAQQTPSQCYFITLNRSSFLDLMNMQPLKRLNNDNPAIEFSAELAAKQYRLSNHDTRIILNTRDITLEQMTLSIDGKLVSPAAQPTGKDDYVTLRINALIIPKEKLHTLKSWLEIDLNGGEQRYRELSDCKLAEQMIKDTSPLFTKAIELWQGSASDKDFALWKNETFQPQYDALRQIYDPIDYRYNRKISKSVHEKYLLPIGDFVSYMHRLVSVSPQSIWLTKTANKILKAEYRQNLMCTPISKLQETIDSADRFRINTQR
;
A
#
# COMPACT_ATOMS: atom_id res chain seq x y z
N MET A 1 35.42 -53.40 -51.63
CA MET A 1 35.34 -51.95 -51.34
C MET A 1 33.86 -51.57 -51.26
N LYS A 2 33.43 -51.15 -50.06
CA LYS A 2 32.15 -50.51 -49.68
C LYS A 2 30.81 -51.17 -50.06
N MET A 3 30.28 -51.92 -49.10
CA MET A 3 28.86 -51.95 -48.73
C MET A 3 28.30 -50.53 -48.62
N ILE A 4 27.15 -50.27 -49.25
CA ILE A 4 26.23 -49.22 -48.80
C ILE A 4 24.84 -49.84 -48.73
N THR A 5 24.49 -50.24 -47.51
CA THR A 5 23.17 -50.66 -47.08
C THR A 5 22.24 -49.45 -47.12
N ILE A 6 21.24 -49.48 -47.99
CA ILE A 6 20.13 -48.51 -47.99
C ILE A 6 19.24 -48.86 -46.78
N LEU A 7 19.46 -48.18 -45.67
CA LEU A 7 18.56 -48.24 -44.51
C LEU A 7 17.36 -47.33 -44.81
N LYS A 8 16.17 -47.93 -44.91
CA LYS A 8 14.88 -47.24 -44.98
C LYS A 8 14.70 -46.38 -43.73
N ILE A 9 14.70 -45.07 -43.88
CA ILE A 9 14.21 -44.14 -42.86
C ILE A 9 12.69 -44.31 -42.78
N VAL A 10 12.25 -44.90 -41.68
CA VAL A 10 10.85 -44.91 -41.25
C VAL A 10 10.46 -43.47 -40.96
N ALA A 11 9.66 -42.87 -41.83
CA ALA A 11 8.96 -41.62 -41.54
C ALA A 11 7.91 -41.89 -40.47
N ILE A 12 8.28 -41.74 -39.21
CA ILE A 12 7.33 -41.69 -38.11
C ILE A 12 6.65 -40.32 -38.18
N LEU A 13 5.44 -40.30 -38.75
CA LEU A 13 4.46 -39.24 -38.58
C LEU A 13 4.05 -39.19 -37.10
N PHE A 14 4.85 -38.57 -36.24
CA PHE A 14 4.34 -38.08 -34.96
C PHE A 14 3.57 -36.79 -35.25
N ILE A 15 2.26 -36.97 -35.34
CA ILE A 15 1.26 -35.92 -35.21
C ILE A 15 1.44 -35.33 -33.80
N SER A 16 2.28 -34.30 -33.67
CA SER A 16 2.21 -33.40 -32.52
C SER A 16 0.97 -32.54 -32.72
N LYS A 17 -0.19 -33.08 -32.31
CA LYS A 17 -1.32 -32.24 -31.92
C LYS A 17 -0.77 -31.30 -30.85
N ILE A 18 -0.50 -30.06 -31.24
CA ILE A 18 -0.37 -28.96 -30.32
C ILE A 18 -1.75 -28.87 -29.68
N HIS A 19 -1.93 -29.55 -28.55
CA HIS A 19 -2.98 -29.21 -27.62
C HIS A 19 -2.64 -27.79 -27.17
N LEU A 20 -3.26 -26.82 -27.83
CA LEU A 20 -3.63 -25.55 -27.21
C LEU A 20 -4.42 -25.95 -25.97
N VAL A 21 -3.70 -26.13 -24.86
CA VAL A 21 -4.28 -26.08 -23.53
C VAL A 21 -4.71 -24.63 -23.39
N ASN A 22 -5.94 -24.35 -23.86
CA ASN A 22 -6.69 -23.23 -23.36
C ASN A 22 -6.58 -23.33 -21.84
N ALA A 23 -6.03 -22.29 -21.21
CA ALA A 23 -6.03 -22.17 -19.77
C ALA A 23 -7.48 -22.32 -19.31
N GLN A 24 -7.85 -23.54 -18.90
CA GLN A 24 -9.13 -23.78 -18.28
C GLN A 24 -9.12 -22.95 -16.99
N PRO A 25 -10.25 -22.32 -16.63
CA PRO A 25 -10.36 -21.67 -15.35
C PRO A 25 -10.01 -22.69 -14.27
N ILE A 26 -9.01 -22.33 -13.47
CA ILE A 26 -8.62 -23.05 -12.27
C ILE A 26 -9.89 -23.31 -11.45
N SER A 27 -10.01 -24.52 -10.91
CA SER A 27 -11.10 -25.02 -10.05
C SER A 27 -11.76 -23.92 -9.18
N PRO A 28 -13.09 -23.95 -8.96
CA PRO A 28 -13.84 -22.94 -8.20
C PRO A 28 -13.51 -22.88 -6.70
N GLU A 29 -12.65 -23.76 -6.19
CA GLU A 29 -12.01 -23.59 -4.89
C GLU A 29 -10.69 -22.84 -5.11
N GLU A 30 -10.69 -21.52 -4.88
CA GLU A 30 -9.47 -20.72 -4.90
C GLU A 30 -8.42 -21.38 -3.98
N PRO A 31 -7.25 -21.79 -4.51
CA PRO A 31 -6.21 -22.37 -3.67
C PRO A 31 -5.83 -21.35 -2.59
N THR A 32 -5.79 -21.80 -1.33
CA THR A 32 -5.32 -20.95 -0.23
C THR A 32 -3.79 -20.83 -0.35
N TYR A 33 -3.29 -19.60 -0.44
CA TYR A 33 -1.85 -19.33 -0.51
C TYR A 33 -1.30 -19.04 0.88
N HIS A 34 -0.17 -19.66 1.20
CA HIS A 34 0.51 -19.51 2.49
C HIS A 34 1.88 -18.87 2.31
N VAL A 35 2.30 -18.09 3.30
CA VAL A 35 3.65 -17.52 3.36
C VAL A 35 4.68 -18.64 3.56
N THR A 36 5.45 -18.94 2.53
CA THR A 36 6.55 -19.92 2.60
C THR A 36 7.79 -19.24 3.18
N GLU A 37 8.24 -18.18 2.53
CA GLU A 37 9.51 -17.51 2.82
C GLU A 37 9.36 -15.99 2.86
N ILE A 38 10.23 -15.36 3.63
CA ILE A 38 10.35 -13.91 3.76
C ILE A 38 11.83 -13.56 3.60
N TYR A 39 12.13 -12.75 2.59
CA TYR A 39 13.48 -12.24 2.32
C TYR A 39 13.49 -10.74 2.62
N GLY A 40 14.32 -10.27 3.55
CA GLY A 40 14.29 -8.86 3.97
C GLY A 40 15.67 -8.24 4.17
N GLY A 41 15.68 -6.96 4.54
CA GLY A 41 16.90 -6.22 4.88
C GLY A 41 17.65 -5.62 3.69
N PHE A 42 17.01 -5.50 2.53
CA PHE A 42 17.57 -4.84 1.35
C PHE A 42 16.91 -3.48 1.09
N ILE A 43 17.54 -2.64 0.27
CA ILE A 43 17.02 -1.32 -0.08
C ILE A 43 16.21 -1.37 -1.38
N HIS A 44 14.97 -0.89 -1.33
CA HIS A 44 14.10 -0.68 -2.48
C HIS A 44 13.48 0.71 -2.42
N GLN A 45 13.64 1.52 -3.47
CA GLN A 45 13.20 2.92 -3.48
C GLN A 45 13.68 3.73 -2.26
N GLN A 46 14.97 3.62 -1.93
CA GLN A 46 15.63 4.32 -0.81
C GLN A 46 15.15 3.92 0.61
N GLU A 47 14.31 2.90 0.72
CA GLU A 47 13.81 2.39 2.00
C GLU A 47 14.17 0.91 2.17
N ILE A 48 14.21 0.46 3.43
CA ILE A 48 14.32 -0.97 3.75
C ILE A 48 13.08 -1.69 3.22
N ALA A 49 13.28 -2.87 2.64
CA ALA A 49 12.26 -3.63 1.97
C ALA A 49 12.33 -5.13 2.27
N VAL A 50 11.23 -5.80 1.93
CA VAL A 50 11.02 -7.22 2.12
C VAL A 50 10.27 -7.81 0.93
N THR A 51 10.62 -9.04 0.55
CA THR A 51 9.90 -9.86 -0.41
C THR A 51 9.20 -10.99 0.33
N ILE A 52 7.89 -11.11 0.13
CA ILE A 52 7.04 -12.17 0.68
C ILE A 52 6.81 -13.21 -0.42
N SER A 53 7.23 -14.46 -0.19
CA SER A 53 6.91 -15.59 -1.07
C SER A 53 5.68 -16.32 -0.56
N LEU A 54 4.74 -16.59 -1.47
CA LEU A 54 3.42 -17.12 -1.17
C LEU A 54 3.10 -18.24 -2.13
N CYS A 55 2.99 -19.47 -1.65
CA CYS A 55 2.77 -20.62 -2.53
C CYS A 55 1.51 -21.39 -2.15
N ALA A 56 0.84 -21.97 -3.14
CA ALA A 56 -0.33 -22.84 -2.92
C ALA A 56 0.05 -24.20 -2.31
N GLN A 57 1.29 -24.64 -2.53
CA GLN A 57 1.88 -25.89 -2.01
C GLN A 57 3.35 -25.63 -1.64
N GLN A 58 3.99 -26.57 -0.91
CA GLN A 58 5.42 -26.47 -0.60
C GLN A 58 6.35 -26.58 -1.83
N THR A 59 5.81 -26.95 -2.99
CA THR A 59 6.54 -27.03 -4.26
C THR A 59 6.34 -25.75 -5.09
N PRO A 60 7.38 -25.26 -5.80
CA PRO A 60 7.42 -23.93 -6.43
C PRO A 60 6.51 -23.73 -7.66
N SER A 61 5.61 -24.67 -7.97
CA SER A 61 4.82 -24.63 -9.22
C SER A 61 3.75 -23.54 -9.27
N GLN A 62 3.40 -22.95 -8.13
CA GLN A 62 2.39 -21.89 -7.99
C GLN A 62 2.76 -20.96 -6.84
N CYS A 63 3.54 -19.93 -7.13
CA CYS A 63 4.01 -18.96 -6.15
C CYS A 63 3.80 -17.51 -6.59
N TYR A 64 3.58 -16.63 -5.63
CA TYR A 64 3.59 -15.18 -5.79
C TYR A 64 4.72 -14.58 -4.96
N PHE A 65 5.31 -13.52 -5.48
CA PHE A 65 6.36 -12.77 -4.82
C PHE A 65 5.95 -11.31 -4.76
N ILE A 66 5.85 -10.79 -3.54
CA ILE A 66 5.42 -9.42 -3.26
C ILE A 66 6.55 -8.69 -2.58
N THR A 67 7.12 -7.68 -3.26
CA THR A 67 8.13 -6.80 -2.67
C THR A 67 7.46 -5.54 -2.16
N LEU A 68 7.65 -5.26 -0.88
CA LEU A 68 7.15 -4.08 -0.19
C LEU A 68 8.31 -3.38 0.51
N ASN A 69 8.46 -2.08 0.28
CA ASN A 69 9.27 -1.26 1.17
C ASN A 69 8.51 -0.96 2.48
N ARG A 70 9.23 -0.39 3.45
CA ARG A 70 8.73 -0.08 4.79
C ARG A 70 7.45 0.75 4.75
N SER A 71 7.42 1.85 3.99
CA SER A 71 6.25 2.71 3.85
C SER A 71 5.07 1.98 3.23
N SER A 72 5.29 1.21 2.15
CA SER A 72 4.23 0.41 1.52
C SER A 72 3.63 -0.62 2.48
N PHE A 73 4.46 -1.30 3.26
CA PHE A 73 3.98 -2.26 4.24
C PHE A 73 3.19 -1.58 5.38
N LEU A 74 3.63 -0.42 5.86
CA LEU A 74 2.88 0.37 6.84
C LEU A 74 1.50 0.80 6.29
N ASP A 75 1.44 1.21 5.02
CA ASP A 75 0.17 1.54 4.37
C ASP A 75 -0.78 0.33 4.31
N LEU A 76 -0.28 -0.87 3.99
CA LEU A 76 -1.10 -2.08 4.08
C LEU A 76 -1.56 -2.38 5.52
N MET A 77 -0.69 -2.23 6.51
CA MET A 77 -1.05 -2.40 7.92
C MET A 77 -2.13 -1.41 8.37
N ASN A 78 -2.19 -0.24 7.73
CA ASN A 78 -3.19 0.79 7.96
C ASN A 78 -4.41 0.68 7.04
N MET A 79 -4.58 -0.47 6.38
CA MET A 79 -5.68 -0.75 5.45
C MET A 79 -5.77 0.23 4.27
N GLN A 80 -4.68 0.95 3.96
CA GLN A 80 -4.61 1.76 2.76
C GLN A 80 -4.32 0.85 1.55
N PRO A 81 -5.10 0.99 0.46
CA PRO A 81 -4.92 0.14 -0.70
C PRO A 81 -3.65 0.54 -1.45
N LEU A 82 -2.78 -0.44 -1.69
CA LEU A 82 -1.59 -0.27 -2.48
C LEU A 82 -1.89 -0.57 -3.95
N LYS A 83 -1.48 0.33 -4.85
CA LYS A 83 -1.74 0.20 -6.28
C LYS A 83 -0.48 0.52 -7.07
N ARG A 84 -0.23 -0.27 -8.11
CA ARG A 84 0.70 0.05 -9.21
C ARG A 84 -0.03 -0.21 -10.53
N LEU A 85 -0.25 0.85 -11.29
CA LEU A 85 -0.88 0.89 -12.61
C LEU A 85 0.19 1.31 -13.62
N ASN A 86 0.54 0.46 -14.58
CA ASN A 86 1.51 0.80 -15.64
C ASN A 86 2.82 1.43 -15.11
N ASN A 87 3.32 0.92 -13.98
CA ASN A 87 4.55 1.37 -13.31
C ASN A 87 4.51 2.73 -12.56
N ASP A 88 3.32 3.29 -12.27
CA ASP A 88 3.13 4.56 -11.57
C ASP A 88 3.52 4.58 -10.07
N ASN A 89 3.88 3.43 -9.51
CA ASN A 89 4.31 3.28 -8.11
C ASN A 89 5.40 2.20 -8.00
N PRO A 90 6.69 2.52 -8.17
CA PRO A 90 7.75 1.52 -8.16
C PRO A 90 7.99 0.93 -6.76
N ALA A 91 7.39 1.47 -5.70
CA ALA A 91 7.56 0.99 -4.31
C ALA A 91 7.01 -0.43 -4.08
N ILE A 92 6.19 -0.93 -5.01
CA ILE A 92 5.58 -2.26 -4.96
C ILE A 92 6.07 -3.04 -6.16
N GLU A 93 6.76 -4.16 -5.95
CA GLU A 93 7.01 -5.13 -7.01
C GLU A 93 6.17 -6.38 -6.80
N PHE A 94 5.72 -6.94 -7.92
CA PHE A 94 4.91 -8.15 -7.92
C PHE A 94 5.32 -9.04 -9.07
N SER A 95 5.56 -10.31 -8.77
CA SER A 95 5.74 -11.36 -9.77
C SER A 95 5.05 -12.65 -9.34
N ALA A 96 4.82 -13.53 -10.32
CA ALA A 96 4.21 -14.82 -10.10
C ALA A 96 4.95 -15.89 -10.89
N GLU A 97 5.11 -17.07 -10.29
CA GLU A 97 5.51 -18.28 -10.98
C GLU A 97 4.30 -19.22 -11.01
N LEU A 98 3.70 -19.40 -12.18
CA LEU A 98 2.48 -20.17 -12.37
C LEU A 98 2.71 -21.21 -13.47
N ALA A 99 2.58 -22.49 -13.13
CA ALA A 99 2.80 -23.60 -14.06
C ALA A 99 4.15 -23.51 -14.79
N ALA A 100 5.22 -23.21 -14.04
CA ALA A 100 6.59 -23.01 -14.53
C ALA A 100 6.76 -21.84 -15.53
N LYS A 101 5.78 -20.93 -15.62
CA LYS A 101 5.91 -19.65 -16.33
C LYS A 101 6.06 -18.51 -15.33
N GLN A 102 6.94 -17.56 -15.65
CA GLN A 102 7.12 -16.35 -14.87
C GLN A 102 6.24 -15.22 -15.42
N TYR A 103 5.60 -14.49 -14.52
CA TYR A 103 4.78 -13.32 -14.83
C TYR A 103 5.24 -12.15 -13.95
N ARG A 104 5.26 -10.94 -14.51
CA ARG A 104 5.69 -9.73 -13.79
C ARG A 104 4.89 -8.52 -14.22
N LEU A 105 5.03 -7.43 -13.46
CA LEU A 105 4.58 -6.11 -13.88
C LEU A 105 5.47 -5.58 -15.01
N SER A 106 4.86 -4.81 -15.92
CA SER A 106 5.52 -4.16 -17.05
C SER A 106 5.04 -2.72 -17.22
N ASN A 107 5.65 -1.99 -18.15
CA ASN A 107 5.26 -0.63 -18.47
C ASN A 107 3.97 -0.53 -19.31
N HIS A 108 3.40 -1.66 -19.75
CA HIS A 108 2.25 -1.70 -20.64
C HIS A 108 1.17 -2.64 -20.12
N ASP A 109 -0.03 -2.11 -19.90
CA ASP A 109 -1.28 -2.87 -19.65
C ASP A 109 -1.15 -3.93 -18.54
N THR A 110 -0.38 -3.60 -17.48
CA THR A 110 -0.30 -4.38 -16.25
C THR A 110 -0.70 -3.54 -15.06
N ARG A 111 -1.22 -4.22 -14.05
CA ARG A 111 -1.66 -3.58 -12.81
C ARG A 111 -1.58 -4.56 -11.66
N ILE A 112 -1.39 -4.02 -10.46
CA ILE A 112 -1.61 -4.74 -9.21
C ILE A 112 -2.29 -3.83 -8.21
N ILE A 113 -3.24 -4.40 -7.48
CA ILE A 113 -3.92 -3.79 -6.36
C ILE A 113 -3.82 -4.78 -5.21
N LEU A 114 -3.16 -4.36 -4.13
CA LEU A 114 -3.08 -5.10 -2.88
C LEU A 114 -3.96 -4.38 -1.86
N ASN A 115 -4.93 -5.08 -1.28
CA ASN A 115 -5.77 -4.53 -0.22
C ASN A 115 -5.75 -5.43 1.00
N THR A 116 -5.59 -4.83 2.18
CA THR A 116 -5.82 -5.50 3.45
C THR A 116 -7.32 -5.60 3.70
N ARG A 117 -7.82 -6.83 3.81
CA ARG A 117 -9.24 -7.10 4.12
C ARG A 117 -9.48 -7.05 5.61
N ASP A 118 -8.58 -7.64 6.38
CA ASP A 118 -8.72 -7.76 7.83
C ASP A 118 -7.35 -7.89 8.52
N ILE A 119 -7.27 -7.40 9.76
CA ILE A 119 -6.11 -7.54 10.65
C ILE A 119 -6.62 -7.92 12.03
N THR A 120 -6.28 -9.14 12.45
CA THR A 120 -6.62 -9.67 13.77
C THR A 120 -5.36 -9.76 14.65
N LEU A 121 -5.51 -10.30 15.86
CA LEU A 121 -4.36 -10.62 16.72
C LEU A 121 -3.49 -11.75 16.15
N GLU A 122 -4.09 -12.63 15.35
CA GLU A 122 -3.46 -13.88 14.91
C GLU A 122 -3.04 -13.88 13.44
N GLN A 123 -3.59 -12.98 12.62
CA GLN A 123 -3.26 -12.91 11.20
C GLN A 123 -3.67 -11.59 10.55
N MET A 124 -3.03 -11.30 9.41
CA MET A 124 -3.43 -10.30 8.44
C MET A 124 -3.92 -11.01 7.17
N THR A 125 -5.06 -10.56 6.62
CA THR A 125 -5.62 -11.11 5.39
C THR A 125 -5.54 -10.08 4.28
N LEU A 126 -4.85 -10.43 3.19
CA LEU A 126 -4.71 -9.62 1.99
C LEU A 126 -5.60 -10.14 0.87
N SER A 127 -5.93 -9.24 -0.05
CA SER A 127 -6.49 -9.55 -1.37
C SER A 127 -5.64 -8.94 -2.46
N ILE A 128 -5.62 -9.59 -3.61
CA ILE A 128 -4.84 -9.22 -4.77
C ILE A 128 -5.76 -9.22 -5.99
N ASP A 129 -5.84 -8.08 -6.67
CA ASP A 129 -6.40 -7.99 -8.02
C ASP A 129 -5.29 -7.48 -8.94
N GLY A 130 -4.98 -8.23 -9.99
CA GLY A 130 -3.84 -7.92 -10.84
C GLY A 130 -3.98 -8.40 -12.26
N LYS A 131 -3.16 -7.81 -13.12
CA LYS A 131 -2.89 -8.29 -14.47
C LYS A 131 -1.38 -8.21 -14.67
N LEU A 132 -0.74 -9.36 -14.87
CA LEU A 132 0.69 -9.49 -15.08
C LEU A 132 0.97 -10.01 -16.48
N VAL A 133 2.18 -9.77 -16.98
CA VAL A 133 2.62 -10.24 -18.30
C VAL A 133 3.79 -11.21 -18.16
N SER A 134 3.80 -12.25 -18.99
CA SER A 134 4.97 -13.12 -19.15
C SER A 134 6.06 -12.35 -19.89
N PRO A 135 7.34 -12.46 -19.50
CA PRO A 135 8.43 -12.00 -20.35
C PRO A 135 8.31 -12.65 -21.73
N ALA A 136 8.32 -11.85 -22.79
CA ALA A 136 8.26 -12.37 -24.15
C ALA A 136 9.51 -13.23 -24.41
N ALA A 137 9.31 -14.49 -24.83
CA ALA A 137 10.42 -15.36 -25.21
C ALA A 137 11.14 -14.88 -26.48
N GLN A 138 10.47 -14.08 -27.34
CA GLN A 138 10.97 -13.52 -28.59
C GLN A 138 10.25 -12.20 -28.94
N PRO A 139 10.89 -11.28 -29.69
CA PRO A 139 10.35 -9.93 -30.01
C PRO A 139 9.10 -9.92 -30.90
N THR A 140 8.67 -11.05 -31.45
CA THR A 140 7.45 -11.21 -32.27
C THR A 140 6.31 -11.91 -31.53
N GLY A 141 6.52 -12.32 -30.28
CA GLY A 141 5.53 -13.04 -29.48
C GLY A 141 4.38 -12.13 -29.04
N LYS A 142 3.15 -12.65 -29.10
CA LYS A 142 2.03 -12.02 -28.40
C LYS A 142 2.30 -12.06 -26.89
N ASP A 143 2.08 -10.93 -26.22
CA ASP A 143 2.13 -10.85 -24.77
C ASP A 143 1.14 -11.85 -24.15
N ASP A 144 1.64 -12.74 -23.31
CA ASP A 144 0.83 -13.68 -22.53
C ASP A 144 0.52 -13.02 -21.17
N TYR A 145 -0.76 -12.76 -20.91
CA TYR A 145 -1.21 -12.11 -19.68
C TYR A 145 -1.88 -13.10 -18.76
N VAL A 146 -1.68 -12.92 -17.46
CA VAL A 146 -2.48 -13.58 -16.43
C VAL A 146 -3.24 -12.53 -15.63
N THR A 147 -4.54 -12.79 -15.44
CA THR A 147 -5.36 -12.02 -14.50
C THR A 147 -5.36 -12.74 -13.16
N LEU A 148 -5.03 -12.02 -12.10
CA LEU A 148 -5.01 -12.51 -10.73
C LEU A 148 -6.23 -11.98 -9.99
N ARG A 149 -6.94 -12.87 -9.31
CA ARG A 149 -7.97 -12.54 -8.32
C ARG A 149 -7.80 -13.50 -7.17
N ILE A 150 -7.18 -13.02 -6.10
CA ILE A 150 -6.92 -13.80 -4.90
C ILE A 150 -7.62 -13.08 -3.76
N ASN A 151 -8.64 -13.75 -3.19
CA ASN A 151 -9.50 -13.10 -2.21
C ASN A 151 -9.03 -13.28 -0.77
N ALA A 152 -8.15 -14.25 -0.50
CA ALA A 152 -7.66 -14.54 0.84
C ALA A 152 -6.22 -15.05 0.80
N LEU A 153 -5.28 -14.13 1.01
CA LEU A 153 -3.89 -14.42 1.31
C LEU A 153 -3.67 -14.18 2.80
N ILE A 154 -3.31 -15.22 3.53
CA ILE A 154 -3.21 -15.17 5.00
C ILE A 154 -1.74 -15.05 5.39
N ILE A 155 -1.40 -13.97 6.09
CA ILE A 155 -0.11 -13.76 6.74
C ILE A 155 -0.32 -14.01 8.24
N PRO A 156 0.13 -15.14 8.79
CA PRO A 156 -0.04 -15.44 10.20
C PRO A 156 0.85 -14.53 11.07
N LYS A 157 0.50 -14.39 12.35
CA LYS A 157 1.14 -13.49 13.31
C LYS A 157 2.65 -13.66 13.38
N GLU A 158 3.16 -14.89 13.42
CA GLU A 158 4.60 -15.14 13.46
C GLU A 158 5.31 -14.58 12.24
N LYS A 159 4.72 -14.73 11.04
CA LYS A 159 5.25 -14.16 9.80
C LYS A 159 5.12 -12.64 9.79
N LEU A 160 4.04 -12.09 10.34
CA LEU A 160 3.86 -10.66 10.49
C LEU A 160 4.93 -10.03 11.40
N HIS A 161 5.30 -10.70 12.49
CA HIS A 161 6.42 -10.27 13.34
C HIS A 161 7.75 -10.31 12.58
N THR A 162 7.99 -11.34 11.77
CA THR A 162 9.17 -11.41 10.91
C THR A 162 9.20 -10.25 9.90
N LEU A 163 8.08 -9.92 9.25
CA LEU A 163 7.98 -8.79 8.32
C LEU A 163 8.31 -7.46 9.01
N LYS A 164 7.66 -7.20 10.15
CA LYS A 164 7.91 -5.98 10.93
C LYS A 164 9.37 -5.87 11.36
N SER A 165 9.98 -6.98 11.82
CA SER A 165 11.39 -7.01 12.20
C SER A 165 12.31 -6.68 11.02
N TRP A 166 12.08 -7.26 9.85
CA TRP A 166 12.89 -6.98 8.65
C TRP A 166 12.78 -5.55 8.16
N LEU A 167 11.61 -4.95 8.34
CA LEU A 167 11.33 -3.58 7.92
C LEU A 167 11.70 -2.54 9.00
N GLU A 168 12.33 -2.97 10.09
CA GLU A 168 12.66 -2.12 11.24
C GLU A 168 11.42 -1.35 11.76
N ILE A 169 10.27 -2.03 11.72
CA ILE A 169 9.03 -1.54 12.31
C ILE A 169 8.99 -2.06 13.73
N ASP A 170 8.92 -1.11 14.65
CA ASP A 170 8.91 -1.41 16.06
C ASP A 170 7.76 -2.37 16.41
N LEU A 171 8.10 -3.48 17.07
CA LEU A 171 7.12 -4.49 17.45
C LEU A 171 6.28 -4.05 18.66
N ASN A 172 6.80 -3.14 19.49
CA ASN A 172 6.18 -2.75 20.77
C ASN A 172 6.45 -1.29 21.19
N GLY A 173 7.46 -0.63 20.67
CA GLY A 173 8.03 0.57 21.28
C GLY A 173 7.36 1.89 20.89
N GLY A 174 6.62 1.97 19.79
CA GLY A 174 5.67 3.08 19.57
C GLY A 174 4.63 3.12 20.69
N GLU A 175 4.11 1.96 21.10
CA GLU A 175 3.16 1.87 22.21
C GLU A 175 3.84 2.18 23.55
N GLN A 176 5.04 1.63 23.81
CA GLN A 176 5.78 1.88 25.06
C GLN A 176 6.08 3.35 25.30
N ARG A 177 6.44 4.09 24.24
CA ARG A 177 6.78 5.52 24.30
C ARG A 177 5.63 6.39 24.81
N TYR A 178 4.39 5.94 24.67
CA TYR A 178 3.20 6.72 25.01
C TYR A 178 2.27 5.98 25.99
N ARG A 179 2.80 4.99 26.73
CA ARG A 179 2.01 4.24 27.72
C ARG A 179 1.42 5.13 28.81
N GLU A 180 2.12 6.20 29.16
CA GLU A 180 1.74 7.20 30.15
C GLU A 180 0.70 8.21 29.62
N LEU A 181 0.55 8.34 28.30
CA LEU A 181 -0.46 9.21 27.71
C LEU A 181 -1.83 8.52 27.66
N SER A 182 -2.82 9.16 28.28
CA SER A 182 -4.24 8.86 28.04
C SER A 182 -4.58 8.99 26.54
N ASP A 183 -5.65 8.33 26.09
CA ASP A 183 -6.11 8.38 24.70
C ASP A 183 -6.22 9.82 24.15
N CYS A 184 -6.82 10.75 24.89
CA CYS A 184 -6.91 12.15 24.46
C CYS A 184 -5.56 12.85 24.34
N LYS A 185 -4.68 12.69 25.34
CA LYS A 185 -3.33 13.27 25.29
C LYS A 185 -2.51 12.75 24.11
N LEU A 186 -2.62 11.46 23.78
CA LEU A 186 -1.96 10.90 22.60
C LEU A 186 -2.56 11.46 21.30
N ALA A 187 -3.89 11.57 21.21
CA ALA A 187 -4.59 12.18 20.09
C ALA A 187 -4.19 13.65 19.87
N GLU A 188 -4.12 14.44 20.94
CA GLU A 188 -3.65 15.83 20.93
C GLU A 188 -2.20 15.94 20.48
N GLN A 189 -1.33 15.05 20.98
CA GLN A 189 0.07 15.01 20.60
C GLN A 189 0.24 14.72 19.11
N MET A 190 -0.50 13.73 18.57
CA MET A 190 -0.50 13.44 17.12
C MET A 190 -0.90 14.66 16.30
N ILE A 191 -2.00 15.34 16.65
CA ILE A 191 -2.45 16.53 15.92
C ILE A 191 -1.41 17.64 16.02
N LYS A 192 -0.87 17.91 17.21
CA LYS A 192 0.15 18.93 17.43
C LYS A 192 1.38 18.72 16.55
N ASP A 193 1.83 17.47 16.42
CA ASP A 193 3.02 17.15 15.64
C ASP A 193 2.77 17.18 14.12
N THR A 194 1.54 16.89 13.69
CA THR A 194 1.20 16.73 12.26
C THR A 194 0.55 17.96 11.63
N SER A 195 -0.13 18.80 12.43
CA SER A 195 -0.83 20.02 11.99
C SER A 195 0.05 21.01 11.22
N PRO A 196 1.34 21.25 11.58
CA PRO A 196 2.21 22.12 10.80
C PRO A 196 2.41 21.66 9.34
N LEU A 197 2.53 20.35 9.12
CA LEU A 197 2.68 19.77 7.78
C LEU A 197 1.42 19.98 6.94
N PHE A 198 0.25 19.75 7.55
CA PHE A 198 -1.04 19.94 6.87
C PHE A 198 -1.33 21.40 6.57
N THR A 199 -1.08 22.30 7.54
CA THR A 199 -1.22 23.74 7.36
C THR A 199 -0.37 24.23 6.19
N LYS A 200 0.88 23.79 6.12
CA LYS A 200 1.76 24.17 5.01
C LYS A 200 1.28 23.63 3.66
N ALA A 201 0.77 22.39 3.63
CA ALA A 201 0.18 21.82 2.42
C ALA A 201 -1.01 22.64 1.92
N ILE A 202 -1.90 23.09 2.81
CA ILE A 202 -3.03 23.96 2.44
C ILE A 202 -2.54 25.32 1.92
N GLU A 203 -1.56 25.95 2.58
CA GLU A 203 -0.99 27.22 2.13
C GLU A 203 -0.44 27.11 0.71
N LEU A 204 0.32 26.05 0.40
CA LEU A 204 0.89 25.85 -0.93
C LEU A 204 -0.20 25.55 -1.97
N TRP A 205 -1.26 24.82 -1.58
CA TRP A 205 -2.41 24.54 -2.45
C TRP A 205 -3.19 25.82 -2.81
N GLN A 206 -3.45 26.67 -1.83
CA GLN A 206 -4.26 27.88 -1.99
C GLN A 206 -3.45 29.07 -2.53
N GLY A 207 -2.17 29.14 -2.20
CA GLY A 207 -1.28 30.28 -2.43
C GLY A 207 -0.62 30.33 -3.80
N SER A 208 -1.08 29.56 -4.80
CA SER A 208 -0.51 29.52 -6.16
C SER A 208 0.99 29.17 -6.22
N ALA A 209 1.47 28.32 -5.30
CA ALA A 209 2.86 27.85 -5.35
C ALA A 209 3.15 27.14 -6.67
N SER A 210 4.36 27.32 -7.21
CA SER A 210 4.75 26.65 -8.45
C SER A 210 4.93 25.14 -8.20
N ASP A 211 4.79 24.33 -9.27
CA ASP A 211 5.09 22.90 -9.27
C ASP A 211 6.46 22.59 -8.67
N LYS A 212 7.44 23.43 -9.00
CA LYS A 212 8.82 23.31 -8.52
C LYS A 212 8.91 23.55 -7.02
N ASP A 213 8.30 24.61 -6.51
CA ASP A 213 8.36 24.94 -5.08
C ASP A 213 7.63 23.89 -4.24
N PHE A 214 6.49 23.41 -4.75
CA PHE A 214 5.75 22.33 -4.11
C PHE A 214 6.55 21.02 -4.10
N ALA A 215 7.16 20.64 -5.23
CA ALA A 215 7.98 19.43 -5.31
C ALA A 215 9.21 19.50 -4.40
N LEU A 216 9.86 20.66 -4.31
CA LEU A 216 11.00 20.90 -3.42
C LEU A 216 10.57 20.75 -1.95
N TRP A 217 9.54 21.47 -1.52
CA TRP A 217 9.02 21.36 -0.16
C TRP A 217 8.58 19.94 0.17
N LYS A 218 7.89 19.27 -0.75
CA LYS A 218 7.43 17.89 -0.56
C LYS A 218 8.61 16.97 -0.25
N ASN A 219 9.66 17.01 -1.07
CA ASN A 219 10.78 16.08 -0.97
C ASN A 219 11.74 16.42 0.17
N GLU A 220 12.00 17.71 0.42
CA GLU A 220 12.98 18.14 1.41
C GLU A 220 12.39 18.29 2.82
N THR A 221 11.10 18.63 2.93
CA THR A 221 10.46 18.94 4.21
C THR A 221 9.36 17.96 4.56
N PHE A 222 8.35 17.82 3.70
CA PHE A 222 7.16 17.04 4.02
C PHE A 222 7.48 15.56 4.19
N GLN A 223 8.03 14.92 3.16
CA GLN A 223 8.21 13.47 3.12
C GLN A 223 9.06 12.97 4.30
N PRO A 224 10.26 13.55 4.59
CA PRO A 224 11.07 13.08 5.72
C PRO A 224 10.36 13.24 7.08
N GLN A 225 9.67 14.37 7.30
CA GLN A 225 8.98 14.62 8.57
C GLN A 225 7.72 13.76 8.72
N TYR A 226 6.93 13.63 7.65
CA TYR A 226 5.75 12.79 7.63
C TYR A 226 6.10 11.32 7.87
N ASP A 227 7.15 10.83 7.20
CA ASP A 227 7.62 9.46 7.38
C ASP A 227 8.09 9.23 8.81
N ALA A 228 8.85 10.17 9.40
CA ALA A 228 9.25 10.14 10.80
C ALA A 228 8.03 10.01 11.75
N LEU A 229 6.97 10.78 11.50
CA LEU A 229 5.73 10.71 12.29
C LEU A 229 4.99 9.38 12.09
N ARG A 230 4.92 8.85 10.86
CA ARG A 230 4.39 7.50 10.59
C ARG A 230 5.18 6.43 11.35
N GLN A 231 6.52 6.55 11.47
CA GLN A 231 7.33 5.62 12.27
C GLN A 231 6.96 5.60 13.74
N ILE A 232 6.56 6.76 14.27
CA ILE A 232 6.21 6.94 15.68
C ILE A 232 4.82 6.37 15.96
N TYR A 233 3.86 6.63 15.08
CA TYR A 233 2.44 6.43 15.35
C TYR A 233 1.85 5.14 14.75
N ASP A 234 2.30 4.69 13.58
CA ASP A 234 1.77 3.46 12.95
C ASP A 234 1.98 2.17 13.75
N PRO A 235 3.11 1.99 14.47
CA PRO A 235 3.31 0.75 15.23
C PRO A 235 2.40 0.63 16.46
N ILE A 236 1.69 1.70 16.85
CA ILE A 236 0.86 1.71 18.06
C ILE A 236 -0.37 0.82 17.85
N ASP A 237 -0.61 -0.11 18.77
CA ASP A 237 -1.84 -0.90 18.78
C ASP A 237 -3.01 -0.08 19.34
N TYR A 238 -3.97 0.24 18.46
CA TYR A 238 -5.15 1.01 18.81
C TYR A 238 -6.39 0.15 19.18
N ARG A 239 -6.24 -1.18 19.31
CA ARG A 239 -7.38 -2.10 19.47
C ARG A 239 -8.15 -1.93 20.79
N TYR A 240 -7.48 -1.51 21.87
CA TYR A 240 -8.11 -1.38 23.20
C TYR A 240 -7.78 -0.04 23.84
N ASN A 241 -8.81 0.67 24.32
CA ASN A 241 -8.73 1.95 25.06
C ASN A 241 -8.08 3.16 24.37
N ARG A 242 -7.77 3.08 23.07
CA ARG A 242 -7.22 4.20 22.27
C ARG A 242 -8.09 4.60 21.08
N LYS A 243 -9.41 4.66 21.27
CA LYS A 243 -10.39 4.90 20.19
C LYS A 243 -10.26 6.30 19.56
N ILE A 244 -9.95 7.32 20.35
CA ILE A 244 -9.82 8.70 19.88
C ILE A 244 -8.53 8.82 19.07
N SER A 245 -7.42 8.33 19.62
CA SER A 245 -6.12 8.26 18.96
C SER A 245 -6.22 7.47 17.66
N LYS A 246 -6.92 6.33 17.65
CA LYS A 246 -7.23 5.57 16.43
C LYS A 246 -7.90 6.45 15.38
N SER A 247 -8.94 7.17 15.78
CA SER A 247 -9.68 8.02 14.86
C SER A 247 -8.84 9.19 14.34
N VAL A 248 -7.92 9.74 15.13
CA VAL A 248 -6.97 10.76 14.67
C VAL A 248 -5.96 10.15 13.71
N HIS A 249 -5.36 9.01 14.04
CA HIS A 249 -4.46 8.30 13.16
C HIS A 249 -5.11 8.02 11.79
N GLU A 250 -6.26 7.35 11.77
CA GLU A 250 -6.95 6.92 10.54
C GLU A 250 -7.57 8.06 9.73
N LYS A 251 -8.02 9.13 10.39
CA LYS A 251 -8.81 10.20 9.74
C LYS A 251 -8.09 11.54 9.64
N TYR A 252 -6.94 11.69 10.28
CA TYR A 252 -6.12 12.90 10.26
C TYR A 252 -4.71 12.61 9.74
N LEU A 253 -3.92 11.76 10.42
CA LEU A 253 -2.54 11.48 10.01
C LEU A 253 -2.48 10.85 8.61
N LEU A 254 -3.13 9.71 8.39
CA LEU A 254 -3.05 9.00 7.09
C LEU A 254 -3.55 9.86 5.91
N PRO A 255 -4.71 10.57 6.02
CA PRO A 255 -5.19 11.39 4.91
C PRO A 255 -4.31 12.60 4.56
N ILE A 256 -3.44 13.07 5.45
CA ILE A 256 -2.47 14.14 5.13
C ILE A 256 -1.48 13.66 4.05
N GLY A 257 -0.97 12.43 4.18
CA GLY A 257 -0.10 11.82 3.16
C GLY A 257 -0.80 11.68 1.81
N ASP A 258 -2.07 11.22 1.83
CA ASP A 258 -2.89 11.10 0.62
C ASP A 258 -3.13 12.47 -0.03
N PHE A 259 -3.40 13.50 0.78
CA PHE A 259 -3.62 14.87 0.32
C PHE A 259 -2.39 15.42 -0.41
N VAL A 260 -1.21 15.37 0.19
CA VAL A 260 0.04 15.88 -0.41
C VAL A 260 0.45 15.07 -1.64
N SER A 261 0.28 13.74 -1.60
CA SER A 261 0.54 12.87 -2.76
C SER A 261 -0.35 13.23 -3.95
N TYR A 262 -1.63 13.54 -3.69
CA TYR A 262 -2.57 13.91 -4.74
C TYR A 262 -2.40 15.36 -5.22
N MET A 263 -2.02 16.29 -4.35
CA MET A 263 -1.60 17.63 -4.76
C MET A 263 -0.47 17.56 -5.80
N HIS A 264 0.54 16.73 -5.57
CA HIS A 264 1.65 16.56 -6.52
C HIS A 264 1.19 16.15 -7.92
N ARG A 265 0.14 15.32 -8.00
CA ARG A 265 -0.43 14.84 -9.27
C ARG A 265 -1.28 15.89 -9.98
N LEU A 266 -1.72 16.94 -9.30
CA LEU A 266 -2.72 17.90 -9.77
C LEU A 266 -2.23 19.33 -9.94
N VAL A 267 -1.10 19.67 -9.32
CA VAL A 267 -0.43 20.95 -9.54
C VAL A 267 -0.12 21.15 -11.04
N SER A 268 -0.05 20.07 -11.82
CA SER A 268 0.03 20.08 -13.30
C SER A 268 -1.30 20.20 -14.07
N VAL A 269 -2.50 20.17 -13.44
CA VAL A 269 -3.78 19.99 -14.18
C VAL A 269 -4.93 20.93 -13.78
N SER A 270 -5.10 21.34 -12.51
CA SER A 270 -6.03 22.44 -12.11
C SER A 270 -6.09 22.63 -10.58
N PRO A 271 -6.10 23.87 -10.06
CA PRO A 271 -6.25 24.17 -8.63
C PRO A 271 -7.60 23.76 -8.00
N GLN A 272 -8.64 23.50 -8.80
CA GLN A 272 -10.03 23.35 -8.32
C GLN A 272 -10.49 21.88 -8.21
N SER A 273 -9.63 21.01 -7.70
CA SER A 273 -9.98 19.59 -7.57
C SER A 273 -10.98 19.34 -6.45
N ILE A 274 -12.18 18.90 -6.81
CA ILE A 274 -13.26 18.51 -5.89
C ILE A 274 -12.77 17.47 -4.86
N TRP A 275 -11.85 16.58 -5.24
CA TRP A 275 -11.31 15.58 -4.32
C TRP A 275 -10.39 16.20 -3.27
N LEU A 276 -9.50 17.14 -3.65
CA LEU A 276 -8.63 17.83 -2.68
C LEU A 276 -9.46 18.57 -1.63
N THR A 277 -10.49 19.31 -2.08
CA THR A 277 -11.40 20.00 -1.17
C THR A 277 -12.13 19.03 -0.23
N LYS A 278 -12.60 17.88 -0.73
CA LYS A 278 -13.25 16.85 0.10
C LYS A 278 -12.29 16.26 1.13
N THR A 279 -11.05 15.96 0.74
CA THR A 279 -10.03 15.40 1.64
C THR A 279 -9.62 16.42 2.69
N ALA A 280 -9.35 17.68 2.32
CA ALA A 280 -9.07 18.76 3.26
C ALA A 280 -10.21 18.95 4.28
N ASN A 281 -11.46 18.98 3.83
CA ASN A 281 -12.63 19.07 4.71
C ASN A 281 -12.76 17.87 5.65
N LYS A 282 -12.40 16.66 5.20
CA LYS A 282 -12.39 15.46 6.05
C LYS A 282 -11.34 15.59 7.17
N ILE A 283 -10.15 16.08 6.84
CA ILE A 283 -9.05 16.32 7.79
C ILE A 283 -9.46 17.38 8.82
N LEU A 284 -9.92 18.55 8.37
CA LEU A 284 -10.40 19.64 9.26
C LEU A 284 -11.54 19.20 10.17
N LYS A 285 -12.48 18.41 9.66
CA LYS A 285 -13.59 17.85 10.46
C LYS A 285 -13.10 16.84 11.50
N ALA A 286 -12.04 16.08 11.22
CA ALA A 286 -11.44 15.16 12.18
C ALA A 286 -10.78 15.92 13.34
N GLU A 287 -10.03 16.98 13.03
CA GLU A 287 -9.42 17.88 14.02
C GLU A 287 -10.48 18.52 14.92
N TYR A 288 -11.52 19.11 14.32
CA TYR A 288 -12.63 19.71 15.08
C TYR A 288 -13.36 18.71 15.98
N ARG A 289 -13.64 17.49 15.48
CA ARG A 289 -14.30 16.44 16.27
C ARG A 289 -13.44 15.97 17.44
N GLN A 290 -12.13 15.89 17.27
CA GLN A 290 -11.23 15.55 18.37
C GLN A 290 -11.28 16.62 19.46
N ASN A 291 -11.20 17.90 19.09
CA ASN A 291 -11.31 18.99 20.06
C ASN A 291 -12.60 18.83 20.88
N LEU A 292 -13.75 18.52 20.26
CA LEU A 292 -15.00 18.28 20.99
C LEU A 292 -14.98 17.03 21.89
N MET A 293 -14.29 15.95 21.50
CA MET A 293 -14.25 14.69 22.26
C MET A 293 -13.27 14.73 23.45
N CYS A 294 -12.25 15.57 23.38
CA CYS A 294 -11.22 15.71 24.41
C CYS A 294 -11.40 16.96 25.28
N THR A 295 -12.33 17.85 24.94
CA THR A 295 -12.70 18.99 25.78
C THR A 295 -13.59 18.53 26.94
N PRO A 296 -13.20 18.79 28.20
CA PRO A 296 -14.08 18.55 29.35
C PRO A 296 -15.42 19.29 29.15
N ILE A 297 -16.54 18.72 29.58
CA ILE A 297 -17.89 19.31 29.44
C ILE A 297 -17.93 20.79 29.89
N SER A 298 -17.12 21.16 30.87
CA SER A 298 -17.00 22.54 31.37
C SER A 298 -16.38 23.56 30.40
N LYS A 299 -15.77 23.13 29.29
CA LYS A 299 -15.11 23.99 28.27
C LYS A 299 -15.76 23.92 26.88
N LEU A 300 -16.82 23.11 26.74
CA LEU A 300 -17.52 22.92 25.47
C LEU A 300 -18.26 24.19 24.98
N GLN A 301 -18.67 25.08 25.89
CA GLN A 301 -19.34 26.33 25.55
C GLN A 301 -18.45 27.28 24.74
N GLU A 302 -17.16 27.43 25.13
CA GLU A 302 -16.19 28.27 24.42
C GLU A 302 -15.81 27.71 23.05
N THR A 303 -15.85 26.38 22.90
CA THR A 303 -15.55 25.69 21.63
C THR A 303 -16.69 25.87 20.62
N ILE A 304 -17.94 25.85 21.08
CA ILE A 304 -19.13 26.13 20.25
C ILE A 304 -19.09 27.59 19.74
N ASP A 305 -18.75 28.55 20.62
CA ASP A 305 -18.68 29.98 20.27
C ASP A 305 -17.56 30.34 19.27
N SER A 306 -16.55 29.45 19.12
CA SER A 306 -15.48 29.59 18.11
C SER A 306 -15.84 28.94 16.77
N ALA A 307 -16.61 27.85 16.78
CA ALA A 307 -17.05 27.13 15.58
C ALA A 307 -18.04 27.95 14.73
N ASP A 308 -18.91 28.73 15.38
CA ASP A 308 -19.83 29.63 14.68
C ASP A 308 -19.10 30.77 13.95
N ARG A 309 -17.90 31.15 14.40
CA ARG A 309 -17.06 32.13 13.65
C ARG A 309 -16.45 31.53 12.39
N PHE A 310 -16.14 30.23 12.37
CA PHE A 310 -15.60 29.56 11.19
C PHE A 310 -16.66 29.39 10.09
N ARG A 311 -17.93 29.21 10.47
CA ARG A 311 -19.04 29.01 9.53
C ARG A 311 -19.40 30.29 8.75
N ILE A 312 -19.16 31.47 9.33
CA ILE A 312 -19.45 32.77 8.70
C ILE A 312 -18.43 33.11 7.59
N ASN A 313 -17.20 32.59 7.64
CA ASN A 313 -16.16 32.91 6.65
C ASN A 313 -16.12 31.97 5.42
N THR A 314 -16.92 30.90 5.39
CA THR A 314 -17.01 29.99 4.24
C THR A 314 -18.23 30.24 3.34
N GLN A 315 -19.02 31.29 3.62
CA GLN A 315 -20.18 31.71 2.82
C GLN A 315 -20.02 33.11 2.20
N ARG A 316 -18.79 33.61 2.08
CA ARG A 316 -18.46 34.77 1.25
C ARG A 316 -17.51 34.38 0.13
#